data_AF-A0A3C0VVH4-F1
#
_entry.id   AF-A0A3C0VVH4-F1
#
_cell.length_a   1.000
_cell.length_b   1.000
_cell.length_c   1.000
_cell.angle_alpha   90.00
_cell.angle_beta   90.00
_cell.angle_gamma   90.00
#
_symmetry.space_group_name_H-M   'P 1'
#
loop_
_entity.id
_entity.type
_entity.pdbx_description
1 polymer ?
#
loop_
_entity_poly.entity_id
_entity_poly.type
_entity_poly.pdbx_seq_one_letter_code
_entity_poly.pdbx_strand_id
1 'polypeptide(L)'
;MAAASLAAISSTQADWPQWRGPGGQGVADSSNVPTEWSETKNVAWRTNLPGRGWSSPLVIGNQVWVTAAHETLASEEETKERLKANTGGQPLVVLSEVRINAICIDKESGKIVKNIEVLRKKDPQWVHKTNSYASPT
;
A
#
# COMPACT_ATOMS: atom_id res chain seq x y z
N MET A 1 8.46 48.63 -19.12
CA MET A 1 8.01 47.22 -19.07
C MET A 1 8.29 46.70 -17.66
N ALA A 2 7.25 46.46 -16.87
CA ALA A 2 7.39 45.86 -15.54
C ALA A 2 7.34 44.33 -15.72
N ALA A 3 8.41 43.63 -15.35
CA ALA A 3 8.42 42.18 -15.29
C ALA A 3 7.68 41.75 -14.02
N ALA A 4 6.49 41.18 -14.17
CA ALA A 4 5.80 40.51 -13.09
C ALA A 4 6.40 39.11 -12.93
N SER A 5 7.19 38.90 -11.89
CA SER A 5 7.60 37.56 -11.47
C SER A 5 6.38 36.80 -10.96
N LEU A 6 5.98 35.73 -11.65
CA LEU A 6 5.06 34.74 -11.09
C LEU A 6 5.78 34.09 -9.90
N ALA A 7 5.42 34.48 -8.68
CA ALA A 7 5.73 33.68 -7.50
C ALA A 7 4.97 32.35 -7.66
N ALA A 8 5.71 31.25 -7.83
CA ALA A 8 5.13 29.93 -7.74
C ALA A 8 4.51 29.79 -6.34
N ILE A 9 3.19 29.63 -6.29
CA ILE A 9 2.49 29.24 -5.07
C ILE A 9 2.91 27.80 -4.82
N SER A 10 4.01 27.59 -4.10
CA SER A 10 4.27 26.31 -3.47
C SER A 10 3.19 26.15 -2.40
N SER A 11 2.09 25.48 -2.76
CA SER A 11 1.27 24.87 -1.72
C SER A 11 2.24 23.96 -0.96
N THR A 12 2.34 24.16 0.35
CA THR A 12 3.04 23.21 1.21
C THR A 12 2.22 21.92 1.17
N GLN A 13 2.47 21.11 0.16
CA GLN A 13 1.82 19.83 -0.01
C GLN A 13 2.27 19.01 1.19
N ALA A 14 1.31 18.55 2.00
CA ALA A 14 1.56 17.73 3.18
C ALA A 14 2.02 16.34 2.73
N ASP A 15 3.22 16.29 2.18
CA ASP A 15 3.87 15.09 1.67
C ASP A 15 4.25 14.18 2.84
N TRP A 16 4.12 12.89 2.60
CA TRP A 16 4.45 11.81 3.51
C TRP A 16 5.29 10.79 2.74
N PRO A 17 6.57 11.10 2.46
CA PRO A 17 7.35 10.38 1.44
C PRO A 17 7.89 9.02 1.91
N GLN A 18 7.77 8.68 3.19
CA GLN A 18 8.32 7.44 3.76
C GLN A 18 7.48 6.91 4.93
N TRP A 19 7.82 5.69 5.39
CA TRP A 19 7.29 5.15 6.64
C TRP A 19 7.51 6.14 7.78
N ARG A 20 6.44 6.40 8.55
CA ARG A 20 6.43 7.39 9.64
C ARG A 20 6.73 8.85 9.20
N GLY A 21 6.60 9.18 7.93
CA GLY A 21 6.50 10.56 7.44
C GLY A 21 7.83 11.29 7.26
N PRO A 22 7.82 12.61 6.99
CA PRO A 22 9.01 13.37 6.58
C PRO A 22 10.20 13.25 7.55
N GLY A 23 9.93 13.18 8.86
CA GLY A 23 10.95 12.98 9.90
C GLY A 23 11.09 11.54 10.42
N GLY A 24 10.34 10.57 9.89
CA GLY A 24 10.35 9.19 10.35
C GLY A 24 9.79 8.96 11.76
N GLN A 25 9.10 9.94 12.34
CA GLN A 25 8.59 9.90 13.73
C GLN A 25 7.11 9.50 13.84
N GLY A 26 6.35 9.55 12.74
CA GLY A 26 4.92 9.25 12.72
C GLY A 26 4.08 10.43 13.21
N VAL A 27 4.60 11.66 13.11
CA VAL A 27 3.95 12.89 13.57
C VAL A 27 3.52 13.71 12.35
N ALA A 28 2.27 14.17 12.35
CA ALA A 28 1.73 15.10 11.38
C ALA A 28 1.52 16.47 12.03
N ASP A 29 1.85 17.55 11.33
CA ASP A 29 1.78 18.94 11.82
C ASP A 29 0.38 19.59 11.63
N SER A 30 -0.67 18.77 11.56
CA SER A 30 -2.05 19.23 11.35
C SER A 30 -2.80 19.34 12.67
N SER A 31 -3.41 20.51 12.91
CA SER A 31 -4.20 20.77 14.13
C SER A 31 -5.71 20.58 13.93
N ASN A 32 -6.20 20.51 12.69
CA ASN A 32 -7.63 20.43 12.38
C ASN A 32 -7.94 19.14 11.60
N VAL A 33 -7.88 18.01 12.29
CA VAL A 33 -8.17 16.68 11.72
C VAL A 33 -9.57 16.20 12.15
N PRO A 34 -10.31 15.49 11.27
CA PRO A 34 -11.59 14.88 11.67
C PRO A 34 -11.42 13.86 12.79
N THR A 35 -12.22 13.97 13.85
CA THR A 35 -12.19 13.07 15.03
C THR A 35 -13.26 11.99 15.01
N GLU A 36 -14.18 12.03 14.05
CA GLU A 36 -15.25 11.05 13.88
C GLU A 36 -15.17 10.41 12.49
N TRP A 37 -15.43 9.11 12.39
CA TRP A 37 -15.27 8.36 11.14
C TRP A 37 -16.35 7.30 11.00
N SER A 38 -16.74 7.00 9.76
CA SER A 38 -17.52 5.81 9.40
C SER A 38 -17.18 5.38 7.98
N GLU A 39 -17.83 4.34 7.48
CA GLU A 39 -17.73 3.91 6.06
C GLU A 39 -18.11 5.03 5.07
N THR A 40 -18.82 6.08 5.52
CA THR A 40 -19.32 7.17 4.67
C THR A 40 -19.02 8.57 5.22
N LYS A 41 -18.73 8.72 6.52
CA LYS A 41 -18.46 10.00 7.16
C LYS A 41 -16.97 10.33 7.12
N ASN A 42 -16.64 11.56 6.70
CA ASN A 42 -15.27 12.07 6.59
C ASN A 42 -14.39 11.27 5.62
N VAL A 43 -14.98 10.46 4.73
CA VAL A 43 -14.28 9.73 3.67
C VAL A 43 -14.25 10.58 2.39
N ALA A 44 -13.06 10.99 1.96
CA ALA A 44 -12.90 11.74 0.71
C ALA A 44 -13.16 10.86 -0.53
N TRP A 45 -12.66 9.63 -0.52
CA TRP A 45 -12.87 8.63 -1.56
C TRP A 45 -12.52 7.23 -1.03
N ARG A 46 -12.93 6.20 -1.77
CA ARG A 46 -12.57 4.81 -1.53
C ARG A 46 -12.24 4.13 -2.85
N THR A 47 -11.14 3.38 -2.85
CA THR A 47 -10.62 2.73 -4.05
C THR A 47 -10.36 1.27 -3.76
N ASN A 48 -11.01 0.38 -4.52
CA ASN A 48 -10.69 -1.04 -4.48
C ASN A 48 -9.32 -1.26 -5.14
N LEU A 49 -8.38 -1.81 -4.38
CA LEU A 49 -7.05 -2.09 -4.90
C LEU A 49 -7.02 -3.45 -5.63
N PRO A 50 -6.31 -3.53 -6.77
CA PRO A 50 -6.00 -4.80 -7.40
C PRO A 50 -4.94 -5.56 -6.56
N GLY A 51 -5.36 -6.63 -5.90
CA GLY A 51 -4.51 -7.44 -5.03
C GLY A 51 -4.74 -7.17 -3.54
N ARG A 52 -3.94 -7.82 -2.69
CA ARG A 52 -4.07 -7.80 -1.22
C ARG A 52 -2.84 -7.15 -0.58
N GLY A 53 -3.03 -6.27 0.40
CA GLY A 53 -1.93 -5.51 0.99
C GLY A 53 -2.29 -4.85 2.31
N TRP A 54 -1.31 -4.77 3.22
CA TRP A 54 -1.36 -3.98 4.46
C TRP A 54 -0.41 -2.77 4.41
N SER A 55 0.16 -2.49 3.23
CA SER A 55 1.11 -1.43 2.90
C SER A 55 0.93 -0.14 3.71
N SER A 56 2.04 0.57 3.90
CA SER A 56 1.99 1.96 4.34
C SER A 56 1.90 2.87 3.12
N PRO A 57 0.90 3.77 3.06
CA PRO A 57 0.79 4.72 1.95
C PRO A 57 1.90 5.77 2.03
N LEU A 58 2.41 6.14 0.87
CA LEU A 58 3.29 7.30 0.67
C LEU A 58 2.51 8.38 -0.06
N VAL A 59 2.65 9.63 0.34
CA VAL A 59 2.00 10.76 -0.34
C VAL A 59 3.09 11.71 -0.83
N ILE A 60 3.13 11.96 -2.13
CA ILE A 60 4.03 12.95 -2.72
C ILE A 60 3.24 13.68 -3.78
N GLY A 61 3.13 14.99 -3.66
CA GLY A 61 2.38 15.74 -4.64
C GLY A 61 0.89 15.39 -4.62
N ASN A 62 0.32 15.21 -5.81
CA ASN A 62 -1.03 14.70 -6.01
C ASN A 62 -1.12 13.16 -6.07
N GLN A 63 -0.09 12.46 -5.61
CA GLN A 63 0.00 11.01 -5.75
C GLN A 63 0.02 10.32 -4.39
N VAL A 64 -0.80 9.29 -4.26
CA VAL A 64 -0.74 8.31 -3.16
C VAL A 64 -0.21 7.01 -3.72
N TRP A 65 0.88 6.50 -3.15
CA TRP A 65 1.50 5.25 -3.55
C TRP A 65 1.30 4.19 -2.46
N VAL A 66 0.87 3.00 -2.87
CA VAL A 66 0.75 1.82 -2.00
C VAL A 66 1.30 0.60 -2.72
N THR A 67 1.60 -0.45 -1.96
CA THR A 67 1.92 -1.77 -2.51
C THR A 67 0.75 -2.73 -2.35
N ALA A 68 0.55 -3.61 -3.33
CA ALA A 68 -0.40 -4.72 -3.24
C ALA A 68 0.22 -5.99 -3.83
N ALA A 69 -0.14 -7.14 -3.26
CA ALA A 69 0.28 -8.45 -3.72
C ALA A 69 -0.82 -9.11 -4.55
N HIS A 70 -0.50 -9.46 -5.79
CA HIS A 70 -1.25 -10.40 -6.59
C HIS A 70 -0.80 -11.82 -6.24
N GLU A 71 -1.67 -12.54 -5.54
CA GLU A 71 -1.38 -13.85 -4.97
C GLU A 71 -1.94 -14.95 -5.89
N THR A 72 -1.12 -15.94 -6.21
CA THR A 72 -1.54 -17.18 -6.89
C THR A 72 -1.33 -18.34 -5.96
N LEU A 73 -2.43 -18.98 -5.54
CA LEU A 73 -2.38 -20.10 -4.60
C LEU A 73 -1.57 -21.27 -5.19
N ALA A 74 -0.85 -21.96 -4.31
CA ALA A 74 -0.24 -23.24 -4.64
C ALA A 74 -1.33 -24.31 -4.83
N SER A 75 -1.00 -25.40 -5.53
CA SER A 75 -1.90 -26.58 -5.56
C SER A 75 -1.99 -27.21 -4.17
N GLU A 76 -2.97 -28.09 -3.96
CA GLU A 76 -3.07 -28.82 -2.68
C GLU A 76 -1.87 -29.74 -2.45
N GLU A 77 -1.38 -30.39 -3.50
CA GLU A 77 -0.21 -31.26 -3.47
C GLU A 77 1.05 -30.48 -3.13
N GLU A 78 1.26 -29.34 -3.78
CA GLU A 78 2.39 -28.45 -3.48
C GLU A 78 2.30 -27.92 -2.04
N THR A 79 1.10 -27.52 -1.60
CA THR A 79 0.87 -27.07 -0.23
C THR A 79 1.22 -28.15 0.80
N LYS A 80 0.75 -29.39 0.59
CA LYS A 80 1.05 -30.53 1.47
C LYS A 80 2.54 -30.83 1.53
N GLU A 81 3.22 -30.82 0.39
CA GLU A 81 4.66 -31.09 0.34
C GLU A 81 5.46 -29.98 1.04
N ARG A 82 5.15 -28.71 0.76
CA ARG A 82 5.87 -27.57 1.34
C ARG A 82 5.64 -27.40 2.84
N LEU A 83 4.50 -27.84 3.35
CA LEU A 83 4.18 -27.82 4.78
C LEU A 83 4.51 -29.12 5.52
N LYS A 84 5.08 -30.13 4.85
CA LYS A 84 5.33 -31.46 5.42
C LYS A 84 6.16 -31.46 6.71
N ALA A 85 7.14 -30.56 6.80
CA ALA A 85 8.00 -30.39 7.98
C ALA A 85 7.47 -29.36 8.99
N ASN A 86 6.40 -28.63 8.65
CA ASN A 86 5.81 -27.65 9.55
C ASN A 86 4.88 -28.33 10.55
N THR A 87 5.29 -28.37 11.81
CA THR A 87 4.51 -28.96 12.91
C THR A 87 3.55 -27.97 13.58
N GLY A 88 3.53 -26.70 13.15
CA GLY A 88 2.67 -25.67 13.70
C GLY A 88 1.22 -25.76 13.21
N GLY A 89 0.25 -25.62 14.12
CA GLY A 89 -1.19 -25.61 13.82
C GLY A 89 -1.75 -24.26 13.35
N GLN A 90 -0.89 -23.34 12.89
CA GLN A 90 -1.31 -22.02 12.44
C GLN A 90 -1.98 -22.09 11.06
N PRO A 91 -2.97 -21.24 10.77
CA PRO A 91 -3.57 -21.19 9.43
C PRO A 91 -2.64 -20.46 8.46
N LEU A 92 -2.00 -21.23 7.58
CA LEU A 92 -1.03 -20.74 6.60
C LEU A 92 -1.62 -20.67 5.19
N VAL A 93 -1.11 -19.73 4.40
CA VAL A 93 -1.38 -19.59 2.96
C VAL A 93 -0.08 -19.87 2.22
N VAL A 94 -0.12 -20.86 1.33
CA VAL A 94 0.98 -21.22 0.44
C VAL A 94 0.66 -20.73 -0.95
N LEU A 95 1.60 -19.99 -1.56
CA LEU A 95 1.48 -19.47 -2.91
C LEU A 95 2.50 -20.15 -3.81
N SER A 96 2.10 -20.43 -5.05
CA SER A 96 3.01 -20.83 -6.13
C SER A 96 3.73 -19.61 -6.72
N GLU A 97 3.05 -18.46 -6.76
CA GLU A 97 3.62 -17.19 -7.21
C GLU A 97 3.00 -16.02 -6.44
N VAL A 98 3.82 -15.00 -6.18
CA VAL A 98 3.35 -13.68 -5.78
C VAL A 98 4.00 -12.61 -6.64
N ARG A 99 3.20 -11.62 -7.04
CA ARG A 99 3.66 -10.41 -7.72
C ARG A 99 3.31 -9.20 -6.87
N ILE A 100 4.30 -8.40 -6.51
CA ILE A 100 4.10 -7.15 -5.79
C ILE A 100 4.05 -6.03 -6.81
N ASN A 101 3.01 -5.21 -6.71
CA ASN A 101 2.83 -4.05 -7.55
C ASN A 101 2.87 -2.77 -6.71
N ALA A 102 3.49 -1.73 -7.25
CA ALA A 102 3.34 -0.37 -6.79
C ALA A 102 2.14 0.27 -7.53
N ILE A 103 1.16 0.72 -6.76
CA ILE A 103 -0.08 1.32 -7.26
C ILE A 103 -0.05 2.80 -6.92
N CYS A 104 -0.18 3.63 -7.96
CA CYS A 104 -0.34 5.08 -7.82
C CYS A 104 -1.82 5.42 -7.93
N ILE A 105 -2.31 6.18 -6.97
CA ILE A 105 -3.66 6.69 -6.88
C ILE A 105 -3.59 8.21 -6.94
N ASP A 106 -4.44 8.82 -7.76
CA ASP A 106 -4.63 10.25 -7.77
C ASP A 106 -5.29 10.70 -6.46
N LYS A 107 -4.63 11.59 -5.72
CA LYS A 107 -5.02 11.98 -4.36
C LYS A 107 -6.37 12.70 -4.30
N GLU A 108 -6.72 13.44 -5.35
CA GLU A 108 -7.97 14.20 -5.41
C GLU A 108 -9.17 13.30 -5.77
N SER A 109 -9.03 12.47 -6.80
CA SER A 109 -10.14 11.68 -7.34
C SER A 109 -10.23 10.25 -6.79
N GLY A 110 -9.17 9.75 -6.16
CA GLY A 110 -9.06 8.35 -5.74
C GLY A 110 -8.85 7.37 -6.90
N LYS A 111 -8.66 7.83 -8.14
CA LYS A 111 -8.52 6.95 -9.30
C LYS A 111 -7.12 6.33 -9.33
N ILE A 112 -7.03 5.05 -9.63
CA ILE A 112 -5.75 4.41 -9.93
C ILE A 112 -5.24 4.96 -11.26
N VAL A 113 -4.05 5.57 -11.23
CA VAL A 113 -3.39 6.15 -12.41
C VAL A 113 -2.21 5.31 -12.89
N LYS A 114 -1.61 4.50 -12.01
CA LYS A 114 -0.56 3.54 -12.38
C LYS A 114 -0.70 2.26 -11.57
N ASN A 115 -0.36 1.15 -12.19
CA ASN A 115 -0.21 -0.16 -11.55
C ASN A 115 1.02 -0.84 -12.15
N ILE A 116 2.12 -0.88 -11.39
CA ILE A 116 3.45 -1.27 -11.89
C ILE A 116 3.91 -2.49 -11.11
N GLU A 117 4.17 -3.61 -11.79
CA GLU A 117 4.82 -4.78 -11.19
C GLU A 117 6.27 -4.41 -10.80
N VAL A 118 6.63 -4.56 -9.53
CA VAL A 118 7.97 -4.22 -9.01
C VAL A 118 8.77 -5.46 -8.61
N LEU A 119 8.09 -6.52 -8.18
CA LEU A 119 8.72 -7.78 -7.79
C LEU A 119 7.84 -8.94 -8.19
N ARG A 120 8.48 -10.03 -8.63
CA ARG A 120 7.86 -11.33 -8.82
C ARG A 120 8.66 -12.39 -8.09
N LYS A 121 7.99 -13.26 -7.34
CA LYS A 121 8.61 -14.38 -6.65
C LYS A 121 7.79 -15.65 -6.84
N LYS A 122 8.43 -16.67 -7.40
CA LYS A 122 7.93 -18.04 -7.38
C LYS A 122 8.25 -18.72 -6.05
N ASP A 123 7.37 -19.60 -5.64
CA ASP A 123 7.44 -20.40 -4.41
C ASP A 123 7.81 -19.55 -3.17
N PRO A 124 7.14 -18.40 -2.92
CA PRO A 124 7.49 -17.54 -1.79
C PRO A 124 7.18 -18.23 -0.46
N GLN A 125 7.91 -17.85 0.61
CA GLN A 125 7.67 -18.38 1.95
C GLN A 125 6.22 -18.15 2.38
N TRP A 126 5.53 -19.19 2.86
CA TRP A 126 4.15 -19.07 3.30
C TRP A 126 3.95 -18.03 4.40
N VAL A 127 2.74 -17.50 4.50
CA VAL A 127 2.36 -16.49 5.50
C VAL A 127 1.12 -16.93 6.26
N HIS A 128 0.89 -16.36 7.44
CA HIS A 128 -0.37 -16.51 8.16
C HIS A 128 -1.53 -15.93 7.33
N LYS A 129 -2.73 -16.51 7.40
CA LYS A 129 -3.90 -16.06 6.61
C LYS A 129 -4.23 -14.57 6.77
N THR A 130 -3.93 -13.99 7.92
CA THR A 130 -4.17 -12.57 8.25
C THR A 130 -3.00 -11.65 7.89
N ASN A 131 -1.99 -12.15 7.18
CA ASN A 131 -0.84 -11.38 6.70
C ASN A 131 -0.77 -11.44 5.17
N SER A 132 -0.08 -10.48 4.52
CA SER A 132 0.20 -10.52 3.08
C SER A 132 1.68 -10.29 2.81
N TYR A 133 2.04 -10.53 1.56
CA TYR A 133 3.35 -10.24 1.01
C TYR A 133 3.58 -8.75 0.70
N ALA A 134 2.56 -7.91 0.86
CA ALA A 134 2.62 -6.45 0.74
C ALA A 134 2.28 -5.79 2.09
N SER A 135 2.90 -6.30 3.15
CA SER A 135 2.82 -5.75 4.51
C SER A 135 3.80 -4.59 4.70
N PRO A 136 3.52 -3.67 5.64
CA PRO A 136 4.34 -2.48 5.84
C PRO A 136 5.72 -2.83 6.43
N THR A 137 6.73 -2.02 6.09
CA THR A 137 8.09 -2.05 6.66
C THR A 137 8.33 -0.80 7.49
#